data_AF-A0A0U9HBG7-F1
#
_entry.id   AF-A0A0U9HBG7-F1
#
_cell.length_a   1.000
_cell.length_b   1.000
_cell.length_c   1.000
_cell.angle_alpha   90.00
_cell.angle_beta   90.00
_cell.angle_gamma   90.00
#
_symmetry.space_group_name_H-M   'P 1'
#
loop_
_entity.id
_entity.type
_entity.pdbx_description
1 polymer ?
#
loop_
_entity_poly.entity_id
_entity_poly.type
_entity_poly.pdbx_seq_one_letter_code
_entity_poly.pdbx_strand_id
1 'polypeptide(L)'
;MQFYLISGLIFAFLVAIFALWNSAQVVIRFPLLGEFATSQALVIIGSAMLGALIIMVVGLVRSFKMGQKIKKQDRLIRDYEEIIDNLKRQLEEKQSQKDQGNK
;
A
#
# COMPACT_ATOMS: atom_id res chain seq x y z
N MET A 1 12.89 2.36 17.40
CA MET A 1 11.48 2.30 17.84
C MET A 1 11.11 3.42 18.81
N GLN A 2 11.79 3.54 19.97
CA GLN A 2 11.49 4.61 20.95
C GLN A 2 11.66 6.03 20.38
N PHE A 3 12.67 6.28 19.53
CA PHE A 3 12.87 7.58 18.88
C PHE A 3 11.68 8.01 18.01
N TYR A 4 11.04 7.08 17.29
CA TYR A 4 9.85 7.38 16.48
C TYR A 4 8.63 7.73 17.35
N LEU A 5 8.47 7.04 18.49
CA LEU A 5 7.39 7.34 19.43
C LEU A 5 7.59 8.71 20.09
N ILE A 6 8.82 9.02 20.54
CA ILE A 6 9.15 10.30 21.16
C ILE A 6 8.99 11.45 20.17
N SER A 7 9.52 11.31 18.95
CA SER A 7 9.37 12.33 17.90
C SER A 7 7.90 12.51 17.49
N GLY A 8 7.12 11.43 17.39
CA GLY A 8 5.69 11.48 17.15
C GLY A 8 4.93 12.22 18.26
N LEU A 9 5.30 12.02 19.52
CA LEU A 9 4.68 12.71 20.66
C LEU A 9 5.01 14.21 20.65
N ILE A 10 6.27 14.58 20.40
CA ILE A 10 6.69 15.98 20.24
C ILE A 10 5.89 16.63 19.10
N PHE A 11 5.77 15.95 17.97
CA PHE A 11 5.01 16.44 16.83
C PHE A 11 3.52 16.64 17.16
N ALA A 12 2.88 15.67 17.84
CA ALA A 12 1.50 15.79 18.29
C ALA A 12 1.30 16.98 19.23
N PHE A 13 2.25 17.23 20.14
CA PHE A 13 2.23 18.39 21.02
C PHE A 13 2.32 19.72 20.24
N LEU A 14 3.18 19.80 19.22
CA LEU A 14 3.25 20.97 18.33
C LEU A 14 1.94 21.20 17.56
N VAL A 15 1.30 20.14 17.07
CA VAL A 15 -0.02 20.22 16.41
C VAL A 15 -1.09 20.73 17.39
N ALA A 16 -1.06 20.30 18.66
CA ALA A 16 -1.99 20.78 19.68
C ALA A 16 -1.79 22.28 19.98
N ILE A 17 -0.54 22.74 20.10
CA ILE A 17 -0.23 24.18 20.26
C ILE A 17 -0.73 24.97 19.04
N PHE A 18 -0.44 24.48 17.83
CA PHE A 18 -0.91 25.10 16.60
C PHE A 18 -2.45 25.22 16.57
N ALA A 19 -3.16 24.18 17.00
CA ALA A 19 -4.61 24.19 17.08
C ALA A 19 -5.14 25.22 18.10
N LEU A 20 -4.45 25.38 19.23
CA LEU A 20 -4.81 26.36 20.26
C LEU A 20 -4.62 27.80 19.76
N TRP A 21 -3.52 28.10 19.08
CA TRP A 21 -3.28 29.43 18.48
C TRP A 21 -4.26 29.76 17.35
N ASN A 22 -4.70 28.74 16.59
CA ASN A 22 -5.67 28.90 15.51
C ASN A 22 -7.09 28.48 15.93
N SER A 23 -7.42 28.67 17.21
CA SER A 23 -8.73 28.36 17.79
C SER A 23 -9.80 29.41 17.44
N ALA A 24 -9.40 30.52 16.82
CA ALA A 24 -10.30 31.57 16.36
C ALA A 24 -11.43 30.98 15.50
N GLN A 25 -12.65 31.43 15.80
CA GLN A 25 -13.84 30.94 15.15
C GLN A 25 -13.96 31.56 13.75
N VAL A 26 -14.13 30.71 12.75
CA VAL A 26 -14.35 31.05 11.35
C VAL A 26 -15.71 30.52 10.94
N VAL A 27 -16.45 31.35 10.20
CA VAL A 27 -17.73 30.96 9.61
C VAL A 27 -17.48 30.36 8.24
N ILE A 28 -17.81 29.08 8.07
CA ILE A 28 -17.78 28.39 6.79
C ILE A 28 -19.17 28.41 6.20
N ARG A 29 -19.27 28.90 4.96
CA ARG A 29 -20.52 28.95 4.21
C ARG A 29 -20.55 27.80 3.22
N PHE A 30 -21.35 26.78 3.49
CA PHE A 30 -21.56 25.67 2.57
C PHE A 30 -22.76 25.99 1.67
N PRO A 31 -22.60 26.00 0.33
CA PRO A 31 -23.67 26.40 -0.59
C PRO A 31 -24.98 25.62 -0.45
N LEU A 32 -24.94 24.38 0.06
CA LEU A 32 -26.10 23.49 0.18
C LEU A 32 -26.46 23.13 1.63
N LEU A 33 -25.64 23.49 2.61
CA LEU A 33 -25.78 23.05 4.01
C LEU A 33 -25.92 24.22 5.01
N GLY A 34 -25.75 25.46 4.54
CA GLY A 34 -25.82 26.65 5.40
C GLY A 34 -24.47 27.04 6.00
N GLU A 35 -24.51 27.82 7.08
CA GLU A 35 -23.33 28.43 7.68
C GLU A 35 -23.00 27.80 9.03
N PHE A 36 -21.74 27.44 9.22
CA PHE A 36 -21.25 26.82 10.46
C PHE A 36 -20.05 27.59 11.00
N ALA A 37 -20.10 27.93 12.28
CA ALA A 37 -19.02 28.62 12.96
C ALA A 37 -18.17 27.59 13.72
N THR A 38 -16.92 27.39 13.29
CA THR A 38 -15.99 26.41 13.87
C THR A 38 -14.58 26.99 13.98
N SER A 39 -13.66 26.34 14.71
CA SER A 39 -12.27 26.81 14.77
C SER A 39 -11.53 26.56 13.45
N GLN A 40 -10.68 27.50 13.06
CA GLN A 40 -9.86 27.37 11.85
C GLN A 40 -9.00 26.10 11.87
N ALA A 41 -8.41 25.79 13.03
CA ALA A 41 -7.62 24.58 13.24
C ALA A 41 -8.40 23.30 12.91
N LEU A 42 -9.67 23.20 13.34
CA LEU A 42 -10.49 22.01 13.10
C LEU A 42 -10.77 21.80 11.60
N VAL A 43 -10.92 22.89 10.83
CA VAL A 43 -11.09 22.83 9.38
C VAL A 43 -9.85 22.29 8.68
N ILE A 44 -8.68 22.80 9.06
CA ILE A 44 -7.40 22.40 8.46
C ILE A 44 -7.11 20.93 8.78
N ILE A 45 -7.24 20.54 10.05
CA ILE A 45 -7.00 19.16 10.50
C ILE A 45 -8.01 18.22 9.83
N GLY A 46 -9.30 18.56 9.80
CA GLY A 46 -10.32 17.76 9.14
C GLY A 46 -10.03 17.57 7.64
N SER A 47 -9.63 18.63 6.94
CA SER A 47 -9.28 18.57 5.52
C SER A 47 -8.05 17.69 5.27
N ALA A 48 -7.00 17.84 6.09
CA ALA A 48 -5.80 17.03 6.01
C ALA A 48 -6.09 15.54 6.31
N MET A 49 -6.93 15.26 7.31
CA MET A 49 -7.36 13.90 7.65
C MET A 49 -8.13 13.24 6.51
N LEU A 50 -9.04 13.98 5.85
CA LEU A 50 -9.75 13.48 4.68
C LEU A 50 -8.78 13.18 3.52
N GLY A 51 -7.80 14.05 3.27
CA GLY A 51 -6.75 13.80 2.30
C GLY A 51 -5.93 12.54 2.61
N ALA A 52 -5.52 12.37 3.87
CA ALA A 52 -4.80 11.18 4.33
C ALA A 52 -5.64 9.90 4.18
N LEU A 53 -6.94 9.96 4.47
CA LEU A 53 -7.87 8.84 4.30
C LEU A 53 -7.97 8.43 2.82
N ILE A 54 -8.08 9.40 1.91
CA ILE A 54 -8.10 9.13 0.45
C ILE A 54 -6.80 8.44 0.03
N ILE A 55 -5.65 8.96 0.44
CA ILE A 55 -4.34 8.36 0.11
C ILE A 55 -4.24 6.94 0.68
N MET A 56 -4.73 6.71 1.90
CA MET A 56 -4.77 5.39 2.52
C MET A 56 -5.58 4.40 1.68
N VAL A 57 -6.80 4.76 1.27
CA VAL A 57 -7.66 3.90 0.44
C VAL A 57 -7.00 3.59 -0.90
N VAL A 58 -6.44 4.59 -1.58
CA VAL A 58 -5.69 4.39 -2.83
C VAL A 58 -4.48 3.46 -2.61
N GLY A 59 -3.77 3.63 -1.50
CA GLY A 59 -2.66 2.77 -1.10
C GLY A 59 -3.09 1.32 -0.89
N LEU A 60 -4.21 1.08 -0.21
CA LEU A 60 -4.77 -0.27 -0.01
C LEU A 60 -5.12 -0.96 -1.33
N VAL A 61 -5.78 -0.24 -2.24
CA VAL A 61 -6.12 -0.77 -3.58
C VAL A 61 -4.85 -1.14 -4.36
N ARG A 62 -3.82 -0.28 -4.32
CA ARG A 62 -2.54 -0.54 -4.98
C ARG A 62 -1.85 -1.78 -4.38
N SER A 63 -1.79 -1.87 -3.05
CA SER A 63 -1.20 -3.00 -2.34
C SER A 63 -1.92 -4.31 -2.65
N PHE A 64 -3.25 -4.29 -2.74
CA PHE A 64 -4.02 -5.47 -3.12
C PHE A 64 -3.70 -5.94 -4.54
N LYS A 65 -3.70 -5.03 -5.53
CA LYS A 65 -3.32 -5.36 -6.92
C LYS A 65 -1.89 -5.90 -7.00
N MET A 66 -0.98 -5.32 -6.22
CA MET A 66 0.42 -5.77 -6.18
C MET A 66 0.53 -7.18 -5.58
N GLY A 67 -0.22 -7.47 -4.50
CA GLY A 67 -0.29 -8.81 -3.91
C GLY A 67 -0.86 -9.86 -4.88
N GLN A 68 -1.88 -9.50 -5.68
CA GLN A 68 -2.36 -10.39 -6.74
C GLN A 68 -1.31 -10.65 -7.82
N LYS A 69 -0.57 -9.61 -8.22
CA LYS A 69 0.51 -9.76 -9.21
C LYS A 69 1.63 -10.67 -8.71
N ILE A 70 2.03 -10.53 -7.45
CA ILE A 70 3.02 -11.41 -6.80
C ILE A 70 2.53 -12.86 -6.86
N LYS A 71 1.29 -13.13 -6.40
CA LYS A 71 0.71 -14.49 -6.46
C LYS A 71 0.67 -15.06 -7.88
N LYS A 72 0.38 -14.23 -8.89
CA LYS A 72 0.39 -14.65 -10.30
C LYS A 72 1.81 -14.99 -10.77
N GLN A 73 2.78 -14.15 -10.44
CA GLN A 73 4.17 -14.37 -10.79
C GLN A 73 4.74 -15.61 -10.11
N ASP A 74 4.44 -15.85 -8.83
CA ASP A 74 4.84 -17.05 -8.11
C ASP A 74 4.28 -18.33 -8.75
N ARG A 75 3.03 -18.30 -9.22
CA ARG A 75 2.46 -19.43 -9.96
C ARG A 75 3.20 -19.69 -11.27
N LEU A 76 3.45 -18.64 -12.05
CA LEU A 76 4.20 -18.77 -13.31
C LEU A 76 5.62 -19.32 -13.08
N ILE A 77 6.29 -18.91 -12.02
CA ILE A 77 7.61 -19.46 -11.66
C ILE A 77 7.51 -20.97 -11.43
N ARG A 78 6.54 -21.42 -10.62
CA ARG A 78 6.34 -22.85 -10.34
C ARG A 78 6.00 -23.65 -11.59
N ASP A 79 5.13 -23.11 -12.45
CA ASP A 79 4.75 -23.76 -13.71
C ASP A 79 5.97 -23.89 -14.64
N TYR A 80 6.82 -22.85 -14.73
CA TYR A 80 8.04 -22.91 -15.52
C TYR A 80 9.08 -23.88 -14.94
N GLU A 81 9.22 -23.95 -13.62
CA GLU A 81 10.09 -24.93 -12.95
C GLU A 81 9.65 -26.37 -13.27
N GLU A 82 8.35 -26.65 -13.24
CA GLU A 82 7.80 -27.97 -13.58
C GLU A 82 8.01 -28.33 -15.06
N ILE A 83 7.83 -27.37 -15.97
CA ILE A 83 8.12 -27.55 -17.39
C ILE A 83 9.61 -27.88 -17.60
N ILE A 84 10.50 -27.14 -16.93
CA ILE A 84 11.95 -27.38 -17.03
C ILE A 84 12.31 -28.78 -16.53
N ASP A 85 11.73 -29.23 -15.41
CA ASP A 85 11.98 -30.56 -14.86
C ASP A 85 11.52 -31.68 -15.81
N ASN A 86 10.32 -31.54 -16.37
CA ASN A 86 9.78 -32.49 -17.34
C ASN A 86 10.61 -32.53 -18.64
N LEU A 87 11.05 -31.37 -19.16
CA LEU A 87 11.91 -31.33 -20.35
C LEU A 87 13.26 -32.01 -20.10
N LYS A 88 13.85 -31.83 -18.91
CA LYS A 88 15.09 -32.52 -18.53
C LYS A 88 14.91 -34.04 -18.50
N ARG A 89 13.83 -34.54 -17.90
CA ARG A 89 13.51 -35.98 -17.90
C ARG A 89 13.35 -36.54 -19.32
N GLN A 90 12.62 -35.85 -20.20
CA GLN A 90 12.46 -36.29 -21.58
C GLN A 90 13.79 -36.32 -22.36
N LEU A 91 14.70 -35.39 -22.07
CA LEU A 91 16.04 -35.39 -22.65
C LEU A 91 16.87 -36.58 -22.19
N GLU A 92 16.83 -36.90 -20.90
CA GLU A 92 17.52 -38.06 -20.31
C GLU A 92 16.97 -39.38 -20.87
N GLU A 93 15.65 -39.51 -21.00
CA GLU A 93 14.99 -40.67 -21.60
C GLU A 93 15.38 -40.85 -23.09
N LYS A 94 15.37 -39.76 -23.87
CA LYS A 94 15.77 -39.80 -25.29
C LYS A 94 17.26 -40.12 -25.49
N GLN A 95 18.14 -39.65 -24.59
CA GLN A 95 19.56 -39.98 -24.62
C GLN A 95 19.78 -41.46 -24.31
N SER A 96 19.09 -41.98 -23.29
CA SER A 96 19.15 -43.39 -22.92
C SER A 96 18.67 -44.32 -24.05
N GLN A 97 17.65 -43.91 -24.82
CA GLN A 97 17.17 -44.66 -25.98
C GLN A 97 18.16 -44.62 -27.16
N LYS A 98 18.86 -43.51 -27.39
CA LYS A 98 19.90 -43.40 -28.44
C LYS A 98 21.12 -44.27 -28.15
N ASP A 99 21.56 -44.34 -26.89
CA ASP A 99 22.71 -45.17 -26.51
C ASP A 99 22.42 -46.68 -26.57
N GLN A 100 21.15 -47.08 -26.45
CA GLN A 100 20.72 -48.48 -26.62
C GLN A 100 20.51 -48.87 -28.09
N GLY A 101 20.14 -47.92 -28.96
CA GLY A 101 19.95 -48.19 -30.40
C GLY A 101 21.23 -48.16 -31.25
N ASN A 102 22.36 -47.74 -30.68
CA ASN A 102 23.65 -47.64 -31.37
C ASN A 102 24.65 -48.76 -30.94
N LYS A 103 24.17 -49.75 -30.18
CA LYS A 103 24.85 -51.02 -29.87
C LYS A 103 24.19 -52.15 -30.64
#